data_AF-A0AAU7Z7V6-F1
#
_entry.id   AF-A0AAU7Z7V6-F1
#
_cell.length_a   1.000
_cell.length_b   1.000
_cell.length_c   1.000
_cell.angle_alpha   90.00
_cell.angle_beta   90.00
_cell.angle_gamma   90.00
#
_symmetry.space_group_name_H-M   'P 1'
#
loop_
_entity.id
_entity.type
_entity.pdbx_description
1 polymer ?
#
loop_
_entity_poly.entity_id
_entity_poly.type
_entity_poly.pdbx_seq_one_letter_code
_entity_poly.pdbx_strand_id
1 'polypeptide(L)'
;MIAAVTPMTMQAQEVPGPHPAYLHALSDLRAARHYLNDGWAWGLVKHDDNEAIKHIDAAINEIKHASIDDGKGLNDPFHIDTGLSPHDRFRKANELLYAAHRDLEHAEDVPQAHGLRDRAIEHIDYAHTIVDNAERTARWE
;
A
#
# COMPACT_ATOMS: atom_id res chain seq x y z
N MET A 1 5.97 58.34 19.20
CA MET A 1 5.19 57.57 18.21
C MET A 1 5.44 56.10 18.49
N ILE A 2 4.42 55.36 18.93
CA ILE A 2 4.55 53.93 19.22
C ILE A 2 4.12 53.18 17.96
N ALA A 3 5.06 52.55 17.27
CA ALA A 3 4.79 51.72 16.10
C ALA A 3 4.23 50.37 16.58
N ALA A 4 2.96 50.11 16.26
CA ALA A 4 2.33 48.82 16.48
C ALA A 4 2.83 47.83 15.41
N VAL A 5 3.49 46.76 15.85
CA VAL A 5 3.94 45.67 14.98
C VAL A 5 2.82 44.64 14.98
N THR A 6 2.01 44.61 13.91
CA THR A 6 1.04 43.54 13.70
C THR A 6 1.77 42.24 13.39
N PRO A 7 1.50 41.14 14.10
CA PRO A 7 2.08 39.84 13.73
C PRO A 7 1.50 39.42 12.38
N MET A 8 2.38 39.24 11.38
CA MET A 8 2.06 38.47 10.19
C MET A 8 1.66 37.07 10.66
N THR A 9 0.39 36.73 10.50
CA THR A 9 -0.05 35.34 10.53
C THR A 9 0.66 34.64 9.38
N MET A 10 1.67 33.84 9.70
CA MET A 10 2.23 32.87 8.77
C MET A 10 1.08 31.95 8.35
N GLN A 11 0.57 32.15 7.14
CA GLN A 11 -0.15 31.08 6.47
C GLN A 11 0.85 29.93 6.39
N ALA A 12 0.54 28.81 7.02
CA ALA A 12 1.29 27.58 6.82
C ALA A 12 1.26 27.29 5.32
N GLN A 13 2.34 27.63 4.62
CA GLN A 13 2.61 27.01 3.34
C GLN A 13 2.64 25.52 3.63
N GLU A 14 1.73 24.77 3.01
CA GLU A 14 1.90 23.35 2.75
C GLU A 14 3.21 23.23 1.98
N VAL A 15 4.32 23.14 2.72
CA VAL A 15 5.59 22.72 2.16
C VAL A 15 5.30 21.31 1.65
N PRO A 16 5.53 20.99 0.36
CA PRO A 16 5.47 19.62 -0.12
C PRO A 16 6.56 18.82 0.59
N GLY A 17 6.24 18.37 1.80
CA GLY A 17 7.03 17.47 2.60
C GLY A 17 6.76 16.04 2.13
N PRO A 18 7.70 15.11 2.34
CA PRO A 18 7.46 13.71 2.07
C PRO A 18 6.20 13.26 2.81
N HIS A 19 5.27 12.61 2.13
CA HIS A 19 4.06 11.99 2.68
C HIS A 19 4.43 10.60 3.24
N PRO A 20 4.94 10.47 4.48
CA PRO A 20 5.65 9.27 4.90
C PRO A 20 4.70 8.09 5.03
N ALA A 21 3.46 8.31 5.46
CA ALA A 21 2.44 7.27 5.50
C ALA A 21 2.14 6.69 4.11
N TYR A 22 1.97 7.55 3.10
CA TYR A 22 1.78 7.10 1.72
C TYR A 22 3.01 6.36 1.16
N LEU A 23 4.22 6.82 1.49
CA LEU A 23 5.46 6.16 1.08
C LEU A 23 5.63 4.78 1.75
N HIS A 24 5.25 4.65 3.02
CA HIS A 24 5.27 3.37 3.73
C HIS A 24 4.24 2.41 3.13
N ALA A 25 2.99 2.87 2.92
CA ALA A 25 1.96 2.09 2.26
C ALA A 25 2.41 1.61 0.86
N LEU A 26 3.02 2.48 0.05
CA LEU A 26 3.59 2.11 -1.25
C LEU A 26 4.70 1.06 -1.14
N SER A 27 5.54 1.13 -0.11
CA SER A 27 6.58 0.13 0.13
C SER A 27 5.98 -1.23 0.49
N ASP A 28 5.00 -1.24 1.39
CA ASP A 28 4.35 -2.46 1.88
C ASP A 28 3.51 -3.13 0.79
N LEU A 29 2.79 -2.36 -0.02
CA LEU A 29 2.02 -2.89 -1.15
C LEU A 29 2.91 -3.56 -2.20
N ARG A 30 4.08 -2.97 -2.51
CA ARG A 30 5.03 -3.59 -3.44
C ARG A 30 5.64 -4.86 -2.86
N ALA A 31 5.95 -4.87 -1.57
CA ALA A 31 6.41 -6.07 -0.88
C ALA A 31 5.35 -7.18 -0.94
N ALA A 32 4.09 -6.86 -0.62
CA ALA A 32 2.97 -7.79 -0.68
C ALA A 32 2.79 -8.35 -2.09
N ARG A 33 2.80 -7.49 -3.11
CA ARG A 33 2.76 -7.89 -4.52
C ARG A 33 3.85 -8.89 -4.85
N HIS A 34 5.08 -8.67 -4.37
CA HIS A 34 6.20 -9.56 -4.66
C HIS A 34 6.01 -10.94 -4.00
N TYR A 35 5.53 -11.02 -2.75
CA TYR A 35 5.17 -12.29 -2.10
C TYR A 35 4.09 -13.08 -2.84
N LEU A 36 3.20 -12.41 -3.58
CA LEU A 36 2.17 -13.05 -4.39
C LEU A 36 2.67 -13.41 -5.80
N ASN A 37 3.56 -12.60 -6.39
CA ASN A 37 3.99 -12.73 -7.78
C ASN A 37 5.16 -13.70 -8.01
N ASP A 38 5.87 -14.17 -6.97
CA ASP A 38 7.16 -14.88 -7.11
C ASP A 38 7.10 -16.32 -7.68
N GLY A 39 6.22 -16.57 -8.66
CA GLY A 39 6.35 -17.72 -9.57
C GLY A 39 5.99 -19.08 -8.97
N TRP A 40 5.27 -19.13 -7.85
CA TRP A 40 4.82 -20.38 -7.27
C TRP A 40 3.83 -21.08 -8.23
N ALA A 41 4.23 -22.24 -8.76
CA ALA A 41 3.49 -23.01 -9.76
C ALA A 41 2.26 -23.77 -9.20
N TRP A 42 1.70 -23.30 -8.08
CA TRP A 42 0.53 -23.90 -7.45
C TRP A 42 -0.74 -23.38 -8.10
N GLY A 43 -1.30 -24.19 -9.01
CA GLY A 43 -2.47 -23.82 -9.80
C GLY A 43 -3.72 -23.50 -8.98
N LEU A 44 -3.87 -24.07 -7.78
CA LEU A 44 -5.07 -23.89 -6.94
C LEU A 44 -5.26 -22.45 -6.47
N VAL A 45 -4.19 -21.79 -6.03
CA VAL A 45 -4.22 -20.41 -5.51
C VAL A 45 -3.80 -19.37 -6.54
N LYS A 46 -3.35 -19.79 -7.72
CA LYS A 46 -2.87 -18.89 -8.78
C LYS A 46 -3.94 -17.91 -9.24
N HIS A 47 -5.21 -18.30 -9.25
CA HIS A 47 -6.30 -17.37 -9.60
C HIS A 47 -6.39 -16.24 -8.56
N ASP A 48 -6.42 -16.61 -7.29
CA ASP A 48 -6.50 -15.68 -6.15
C ASP A 48 -5.27 -14.78 -6.08
N ASP A 49 -4.06 -15.32 -6.28
CA ASP A 49 -2.81 -14.55 -6.39
C ASP A 49 -2.96 -13.44 -7.46
N ASN A 50 -3.40 -13.81 -8.67
CA ASN A 50 -3.54 -12.83 -9.76
C ASN A 50 -4.62 -11.79 -9.49
N GLU A 51 -5.72 -12.16 -8.85
CA GLU A 51 -6.79 -11.23 -8.51
C GLU A 51 -6.37 -10.26 -7.40
N ALA A 52 -5.73 -10.77 -6.34
CA ALA A 52 -5.14 -9.93 -5.30
C ALA A 52 -4.09 -8.97 -5.86
N ILE A 53 -3.21 -9.43 -6.76
CA ILE A 53 -2.22 -8.58 -7.42
C ILE A 53 -2.87 -7.44 -8.21
N LYS A 54 -3.98 -7.66 -8.91
CA LYS A 54 -4.69 -6.58 -9.62
C LYS A 54 -5.19 -5.50 -8.66
N HIS A 55 -5.74 -5.90 -7.52
CA HIS A 55 -6.19 -4.96 -6.50
C HIS A 55 -5.02 -4.19 -5.89
N ILE A 56 -3.90 -4.87 -5.61
CA ILE A 56 -2.68 -4.20 -5.13
C ILE A 56 -2.14 -3.21 -6.17
N ASP A 57 -2.11 -3.59 -7.45
CA ASP A 57 -1.68 -2.70 -8.54
C ASP A 57 -2.60 -1.49 -8.66
N ALA A 58 -3.92 -1.68 -8.51
CA ALA A 58 -4.88 -0.59 -8.49
C ALA A 58 -4.65 0.35 -7.29
N ALA A 59 -4.49 -0.18 -6.07
CA ALA A 59 -4.19 0.60 -4.88
C ALA A 59 -2.91 1.43 -5.02
N ILE A 60 -1.83 0.82 -5.53
CA ILE A 60 -0.56 1.52 -5.78
C ILE A 60 -0.79 2.66 -6.78
N ASN A 61 -1.53 2.43 -7.86
CA ASN A 61 -1.81 3.47 -8.85
C ASN A 61 -2.65 4.62 -8.26
N GLU A 62 -3.66 4.33 -7.46
CA GLU A 62 -4.46 5.36 -6.79
C GLU A 62 -3.58 6.22 -5.86
N ILE A 63 -2.72 5.60 -5.05
CA ILE A 63 -1.77 6.31 -4.17
C ILE A 63 -0.79 7.17 -4.96
N LYS A 64 -0.20 6.63 -6.04
CA LYS A 64 0.74 7.36 -6.90
C LYS A 64 0.10 8.59 -7.54
N HIS A 65 -1.20 8.54 -7.85
CA HIS A 65 -1.95 9.71 -8.32
C HIS A 65 -2.28 10.69 -7.18
N ALA A 66 -2.52 10.20 -5.96
CA ALA A 66 -2.91 10.98 -4.79
C ALA A 66 -1.76 11.77 -4.18
N SER A 67 -0.59 11.16 -4.16
CA SER A 67 0.50 11.54 -3.28
C SER A 67 1.81 11.12 -3.94
N ILE A 68 2.44 12.05 -4.66
CA ILE A 68 3.85 12.03 -5.13
C ILE A 68 4.32 10.69 -5.72
N ASP A 69 4.59 10.65 -7.02
CA ASP A 69 5.37 9.56 -7.63
C ASP A 69 6.73 9.44 -6.92
N ASP A 70 6.93 8.32 -6.22
CA ASP A 70 8.18 8.01 -5.49
C ASP A 70 9.32 7.58 -6.42
N GLY A 71 9.09 7.65 -7.74
CA GLY A 71 10.02 7.28 -8.78
C GLY A 71 10.15 5.76 -8.97
N LYS A 72 9.40 4.96 -8.21
CA LYS A 72 9.46 3.50 -8.27
C LYS A 72 8.31 2.89 -9.08
N GLY A 73 8.65 1.96 -9.95
CA GLY A 73 7.73 1.17 -10.74
C GLY A 73 7.06 0.04 -9.95
N LEU A 74 5.98 -0.52 -10.52
CA LEU A 74 5.31 -1.73 -9.98
C LEU A 74 6.19 -2.99 -10.06
N ASN A 75 7.15 -2.99 -10.99
CA ASN A 75 8.04 -4.12 -11.27
C ASN A 75 9.46 -3.89 -10.76
N ASP A 76 9.67 -2.84 -9.96
CA ASP A 76 10.98 -2.60 -9.37
C ASP A 76 11.35 -3.76 -8.44
N PRO A 77 12.62 -4.21 -8.44
CA PRO A 77 13.03 -5.33 -7.60
C PRO A 77 12.79 -5.02 -6.13
N PHE A 78 12.10 -5.92 -5.42
CA PHE A 78 11.94 -5.85 -3.97
C PHE A 78 12.67 -7.02 -3.34
N HIS A 79 13.46 -6.78 -2.30
CA HIS A 79 14.11 -7.86 -1.58
C HIS A 79 13.10 -8.48 -0.60
N ILE A 80 12.56 -9.65 -0.96
CA ILE A 80 11.76 -10.48 -0.06
C ILE A 80 12.53 -11.73 0.36
N ASP A 81 12.06 -12.39 1.41
CA ASP A 81 12.47 -13.75 1.71
C ASP A 81 11.77 -14.72 0.75
N THR A 82 12.52 -15.25 -0.21
CA THR A 82 12.03 -16.22 -1.20
C THR A 82 12.03 -17.66 -0.67
N GLY A 83 12.52 -17.89 0.56
CA GLY A 83 12.55 -19.20 1.21
C GLY A 83 11.28 -19.57 1.98
N LEU A 84 10.25 -18.71 1.98
CA LEU A 84 9.02 -18.92 2.74
C LEU A 84 8.16 -20.05 2.15
N SER A 85 7.44 -20.75 3.03
CA SER A 85 6.41 -21.68 2.62
C SER A 85 5.22 -20.95 1.96
N PRO A 86 4.39 -21.63 1.14
CA PRO A 86 3.18 -21.03 0.58
C PRO A 86 2.26 -20.41 1.65
N HIS A 87 2.11 -21.05 2.81
CA HIS A 87 1.34 -20.49 3.91
C HIS A 87 1.97 -19.21 4.48
N ASP A 88 3.28 -19.24 4.73
CA ASP A 88 3.98 -18.10 5.33
C ASP A 88 4.06 -16.89 4.40
N ARG A 89 4.14 -17.08 3.07
CA ARG A 89 4.08 -15.96 2.12
C ARG A 89 2.72 -15.26 2.13
N PHE A 90 1.62 -16.02 2.22
CA PHE A 90 0.27 -15.43 2.25
C PHE A 90 0.04 -14.67 3.54
N ARG A 91 0.42 -15.27 4.68
CA ARG A 91 0.44 -14.57 5.95
C ARG A 91 1.26 -13.30 5.87
N LYS A 92 2.45 -13.35 5.25
CA LYS A 92 3.31 -12.17 5.13
C LYS A 92 2.73 -11.09 4.23
N ALA A 93 2.09 -11.47 3.13
CA ALA A 93 1.36 -10.54 2.27
C ALA A 93 0.20 -9.89 3.03
N ASN A 94 -0.59 -10.65 3.79
CA ASN A 94 -1.67 -10.11 4.65
C ASN A 94 -1.15 -9.12 5.69
N GLU A 95 -0.05 -9.42 6.37
CA GLU A 95 0.59 -8.49 7.33
C GLU A 95 0.92 -7.14 6.68
N LEU A 96 1.44 -7.16 5.45
CA LEU A 96 1.82 -5.97 4.70
C LEU A 96 0.60 -5.21 4.17
N LEU A 97 -0.43 -5.91 3.70
CA LEU A 97 -1.70 -5.29 3.30
C LEU A 97 -2.35 -4.56 4.49
N TYR A 98 -2.37 -5.20 5.65
CA TYR A 98 -2.89 -4.60 6.88
C TYR A 98 -2.06 -3.39 7.34
N ALA A 99 -0.74 -3.44 7.21
CA ALA A 99 0.13 -2.30 7.50
C ALA A 99 -0.16 -1.12 6.55
N ALA A 100 -0.22 -1.38 5.24
CA ALA A 100 -0.54 -0.36 4.24
C ALA A 100 -1.92 0.27 4.47
N HIS A 101 -2.94 -0.54 4.80
CA HIS A 101 -4.27 -0.06 5.18
C HIS A 101 -4.20 0.94 6.33
N ARG A 102 -3.53 0.55 7.42
CA ARG A 102 -3.39 1.37 8.62
C ARG A 102 -2.63 2.65 8.35
N ASP A 103 -1.57 2.59 7.54
CA ASP A 103 -0.82 3.77 7.16
C ASP A 103 -1.69 4.75 6.38
N LEU A 104 -2.53 4.27 5.46
CA LEU A 104 -3.47 5.14 4.74
C LEU A 104 -4.55 5.72 5.64
N GLU A 105 -5.13 4.94 6.57
CA GLU A 105 -6.12 5.45 7.53
C GLU A 105 -5.57 6.59 8.40
N HIS A 106 -4.28 6.56 8.72
CA HIS A 106 -3.61 7.54 9.57
C HIS A 106 -2.73 8.51 8.76
N ALA A 107 -2.89 8.52 7.43
CA ALA A 107 -2.05 9.31 6.55
C ALA A 107 -2.25 10.81 6.79
N GLU A 108 -1.26 11.57 6.33
CA GLU A 108 -1.34 13.02 6.37
C GLU A 108 -2.61 13.51 5.68
N ASP A 109 -3.25 14.50 6.30
CA ASP A 109 -4.48 15.08 5.77
C ASP A 109 -4.17 15.90 4.52
N VAL A 110 -4.43 15.31 3.35
CA VAL A 110 -4.25 15.93 2.03
C VAL A 110 -5.62 15.95 1.35
N PRO A 111 -6.35 17.08 1.38
CA PRO A 111 -7.74 17.14 0.90
C PRO A 111 -7.92 16.66 -0.54
N GLN A 112 -6.96 16.95 -1.41
CA GLN A 112 -6.97 16.58 -2.82
C GLN A 112 -6.76 15.07 -3.03
N ALA A 113 -6.17 14.38 -2.04
CA ALA A 113 -5.88 12.95 -2.07
C ALA A 113 -6.99 12.09 -1.45
N HIS A 114 -7.95 12.66 -0.72
CA HIS A 114 -8.96 11.88 0.03
C HIS A 114 -9.66 10.84 -0.83
N GLY A 115 -10.25 11.24 -1.95
CA GLY A 115 -10.98 10.30 -2.81
C GLY A 115 -10.09 9.23 -3.42
N LEU A 116 -8.81 9.50 -3.64
CA LEU A 116 -7.83 8.54 -4.17
C LEU A 116 -7.38 7.57 -3.07
N ARG A 117 -7.10 8.09 -1.87
CA ARG A 117 -6.78 7.31 -0.67
C ARG A 117 -7.92 6.35 -0.31
N ASP A 118 -9.15 6.83 -0.30
CA ASP A 118 -10.31 6.01 0.08
C ASP A 118 -10.51 4.85 -0.91
N ARG A 119 -10.32 5.09 -2.22
CA ARG A 119 -10.32 4.01 -3.23
C ARG A 119 -9.13 3.05 -3.08
N ALA A 120 -7.95 3.55 -2.73
CA ALA A 120 -6.81 2.71 -2.45
C ALA A 120 -7.10 1.77 -1.26
N ILE A 121 -7.71 2.27 -0.19
CA ILE A 121 -8.14 1.48 0.96
C ILE A 121 -9.12 0.38 0.53
N GLU A 122 -10.14 0.71 -0.28
CA GLU A 122 -11.08 -0.29 -0.79
C GLU A 122 -10.37 -1.42 -1.56
N HIS A 123 -9.40 -1.08 -2.41
CA HIS A 123 -8.60 -2.07 -3.13
C HIS A 123 -7.74 -2.93 -2.19
N ILE A 124 -7.17 -2.36 -1.14
CA ILE A 124 -6.41 -3.09 -0.13
C ILE A 124 -7.31 -4.09 0.60
N ASP A 125 -8.52 -3.68 0.99
CA ASP A 125 -9.50 -4.54 1.66
C ASP A 125 -9.91 -5.74 0.78
N TYR A 126 -10.14 -5.51 -0.53
CA TYR A 126 -10.41 -6.59 -1.47
C TYR A 126 -9.22 -7.55 -1.59
N ALA A 127 -8.00 -7.04 -1.74
CA ALA A 127 -6.80 -7.86 -1.77
C ALA A 127 -6.65 -8.68 -0.48
N HIS A 128 -6.86 -8.08 0.68
CA HIS A 128 -6.77 -8.73 1.98
C HIS A 128 -7.78 -9.87 2.12
N THR A 129 -9.01 -9.69 1.63
CA THR A 129 -10.05 -10.73 1.63
C THR A 129 -9.63 -11.93 0.76
N ILE A 130 -9.07 -11.67 -0.42
CA ILE A 130 -8.63 -12.73 -1.34
C ILE A 130 -7.44 -13.50 -0.75
N VAL A 131 -6.43 -12.80 -0.25
CA VAL A 131 -5.22 -13.39 0.31
C VAL A 131 -5.51 -14.20 1.58
N ASP A 132 -6.40 -13.72 2.46
CA ASP A 132 -6.88 -14.45 3.63
C ASP A 132 -7.61 -15.77 3.27
N ASN A 133 -8.37 -15.79 2.18
CA ASN A 133 -8.98 -17.03 1.68
C ASN A 133 -7.94 -18.00 1.09
N ALA A 134 -6.95 -17.48 0.36
CA ALA A 134 -5.86 -18.28 -0.18
C ALA A 134 -4.98 -18.87 0.95
N GLU A 135 -4.68 -18.08 1.99
CA GLU A 135 -3.96 -18.52 3.20
C GLU A 135 -4.67 -19.70 3.87
N ARG A 136 -5.99 -19.57 4.09
CA ARG A 136 -6.81 -20.63 4.66
C ARG A 136 -6.79 -21.89 3.81
N THR A 137 -6.84 -21.76 2.49
CA THR A 137 -6.80 -22.89 1.57
C THR A 137 -5.44 -23.59 1.63
N ALA A 138 -4.35 -22.84 1.61
CA ALA A 138 -2.99 -23.36 1.69
C ALA A 138 -2.67 -24.04 3.04
N ARG A 139 -3.36 -23.68 4.12
CA ARG A 139 -3.17 -24.28 5.45
C ARG A 139 -3.62 -25.75 5.55
N TRP A 140 -4.51 -26.19 4.66
CA TRP A 140 -5.11 -27.53 4.72
C TRP A 140 -4.47 -28.54 3.75
N GLU A 141 -3.34 -28.20 3.13
CA GLU A 141 -2.51 -29.08 2.30
C GLU A 141 -1.12 -29.29 2.90
#